data_AF-A0A2E7N9E7-F1
#
_entry.id   AF-A0A2E7N9E7-F1
#
_cell.length_a   1.000
_cell.length_b   1.000
_cell.length_c   1.000
_cell.angle_alpha   90.00
_cell.angle_beta   90.00
_cell.angle_gamma   90.00
#
_symmetry.space_group_name_H-M   'P 1'
#
loop_
_entity.id
_entity.type
_entity.pdbx_description
1 polymer ?
#
loop_
_entity_poly.entity_id
_entity_poly.type
_entity_poly.pdbx_seq_one_letter_code
_entity_poly.pdbx_strand_id
1 'polypeptide(L)' 'MFKIDLKGPDGNAYALMAYAKSFGKQIGMSKEIVDKIIDKMTSSDYNNLLLVFEDYFGNVCELINKPKEIE' A
#
# COMPACT_ATOMS: atom_id res chain seq x y z
N MET A 1 8.83 9.13 -8.67
CA MET A 1 7.85 8.71 -7.65
C MET A 1 6.63 8.19 -8.37
N PHE A 2 6.25 6.93 -8.13
CA PHE A 2 5.06 6.32 -8.74
C PHE A 2 3.78 6.89 -8.09
N LYS A 3 2.66 7.00 -8.79
CA LYS A 3 1.41 7.55 -8.24
C LYS A 3 0.28 6.54 -8.34
N ILE A 4 -0.46 6.36 -7.25
CA ILE A 4 -1.63 5.48 -7.20
C ILE A 4 -2.86 6.34 -6.90
N ASP A 5 -3.80 6.35 -7.84
CA ASP A 5 -5.08 7.04 -7.67
C ASP A 5 -6.06 6.16 -6.91
N LEU A 6 -6.40 6.54 -5.69
CA LEU A 6 -7.32 5.79 -4.84
C LEU A 6 -8.79 5.87 -5.29
N LYS A 7 -9.12 6.80 -6.20
CA LYS A 7 -10.43 6.83 -6.88
C LYS A 7 -10.40 6.10 -8.23
N GLY A 8 -9.23 5.66 -8.66
CA GLY A 8 -9.04 4.86 -9.86
C GLY A 8 -9.21 3.36 -9.63
N PRO A 9 -9.03 2.54 -10.68
CA PRO A 9 -9.14 1.08 -10.58
C PRO A 9 -8.13 0.47 -9.60
N ASP A 10 -6.99 1.13 -9.40
CA ASP A 10 -5.92 0.72 -8.49
C ASP A 10 -6.16 1.08 -7.02
N GLY A 11 -7.26 1.78 -6.71
CA GLY A 11 -7.58 2.20 -5.34
C GLY A 11 -8.06 1.07 -4.44
N ASN A 12 -8.37 -0.12 -4.95
CA ASN A 12 -8.88 -1.20 -4.11
C ASN A 12 -7.77 -1.92 -3.32
N ALA A 13 -8.14 -2.61 -2.25
CA ALA A 13 -7.22 -3.33 -1.38
C ALA A 13 -6.34 -4.37 -2.12
N TYR A 14 -6.91 -5.10 -3.09
CA TYR A 14 -6.19 -6.12 -3.84
C TYR A 14 -5.10 -5.53 -4.72
N ALA A 15 -5.40 -4.42 -5.40
CA ALA A 15 -4.42 -3.69 -6.21
C ALA A 15 -3.26 -3.19 -5.34
N LEU A 16 -3.56 -2.55 -4.20
CA LEU A 16 -2.54 -2.06 -3.27
C LEU A 16 -1.67 -3.19 -2.70
N MET A 17 -2.24 -4.33 -2.35
CA MET A 17 -1.47 -5.51 -1.94
C MET A 17 -0.57 -6.06 -3.07
N ALA A 18 -1.03 -6.02 -4.33
CA ALA A 18 -0.22 -6.42 -5.47
C ALA A 18 0.96 -5.45 -5.68
N TYR A 19 0.74 -4.14 -5.54
CA TYR A 19 1.80 -3.15 -5.56
C TYR A 19 2.79 -3.35 -4.42
N ALA A 20 2.34 -3.60 -3.19
CA ALA A 20 3.22 -3.87 -2.05
C ALA A 20 4.15 -5.06 -2.30
N LYS A 21 3.62 -6.15 -2.89
CA LYS A 21 4.44 -7.31 -3.30
C LYS A 21 5.46 -6.96 -4.37
N SER A 22 5.06 -6.18 -5.37
CA SER A 22 5.94 -5.76 -6.47
C SER A 22 7.03 -4.82 -5.97
N PHE A 23 6.68 -3.80 -5.21
CA PHE A 23 7.63 -2.81 -4.67
C PHE A 23 8.58 -3.42 -3.66
N GLY A 24 8.07 -4.25 -2.73
CA GLY A 24 8.92 -4.99 -1.79
C GLY A 24 10.00 -5.80 -2.50
N LYS A 25 9.64 -6.50 -3.58
CA LYS A 25 10.62 -7.23 -4.41
C LYS A 25 11.61 -6.29 -5.10
N GLN A 26 11.14 -5.16 -5.65
CA GLN A 26 11.99 -4.20 -6.38
C GLN A 26 13.02 -3.52 -5.47
N ILE A 27 12.69 -3.27 -4.21
CA ILE A 27 13.60 -2.66 -3.23
C ILE A 27 14.40 -3.69 -2.43
N GLY A 28 14.35 -4.96 -2.81
CA GLY A 28 15.19 -6.02 -2.25
C GLY A 28 14.70 -6.61 -0.92
N MET A 29 13.43 -6.41 -0.53
CA MET A 29 12.87 -7.07 0.64
C MET A 29 12.76 -8.58 0.40
N SER A 30 13.06 -9.36 1.46
CA SER A 30 12.82 -10.79 1.42
C SER A 30 11.32 -11.08 1.35
N LYS A 31 10.97 -12.25 0.80
CA LYS A 31 9.58 -12.70 0.73
C LYS A 31 8.91 -12.68 2.11
N GLU A 32 9.62 -13.10 3.15
CA GLU A 32 9.10 -13.13 4.52
C GLU A 32 8.75 -11.74 5.07
N ILE A 33 9.54 -10.71 4.70
CA ILE A 33 9.25 -9.33 5.07
C ILE A 33 8.01 -8.85 4.34
N VAL A 34 7.93 -9.12 3.03
CA VAL A 34 6.76 -8.75 2.21
C VAL A 34 5.49 -9.41 2.74
N ASP A 35 5.53 -10.71 3.04
CA ASP A 35 4.37 -11.43 3.57
C ASP A 35 3.90 -10.83 4.90
N LYS A 36 4.83 -10.47 5.82
CA LYS A 36 4.48 -9.75 7.07
C LYS A 36 3.85 -8.38 6.83
N ILE A 37 4.30 -7.64 5.81
CA ILE A 37 3.70 -6.34 5.45
C ILE A 37 2.28 -6.56 4.94
N ILE A 38 2.05 -7.56 4.10
CA ILE A 38 0.71 -7.91 3.61
C ILE A 38 -0.21 -8.31 4.77
N ASP A 39 0.27 -9.13 5.70
CA ASP A 39 -0.50 -9.51 6.90
C ASP A 39 -0.93 -8.26 7.68
N LYS A 40 -0.02 -7.30 7.89
CA LYS A 40 -0.32 -6.02 8.54
C LYS A 40 -1.34 -5.19 7.75
N MET A 41 -1.21 -5.12 6.42
CA MET A 41 -2.17 -4.41 5.56
C MET A 41 -3.59 -4.99 5.69
N THR A 42 -3.71 -6.31 5.89
CA THR A 42 -5.00 -7.01 6.01
C THR A 42 -5.53 -7.14 7.44
N SER A 43 -4.80 -6.63 8.44
CA SER A 43 -5.13 -6.88 9.86
C SER A 43 -6.34 -6.08 10.39
N SER A 44 -6.82 -5.11 9.62
CA SER A 44 -7.90 -4.20 10.04
C SER A 44 -8.68 -3.69 8.81
N ASP A 45 -9.03 -2.41 8.78
CA ASP A 45 -9.80 -1.79 7.71
C ASP A 45 -8.94 -1.22 6.57
N TYR A 46 -9.61 -0.57 5.62
CA TYR A 46 -8.97 0.06 4.47
C TYR A 46 -8.06 1.23 4.86
N ASN A 47 -8.37 1.99 5.91
CA ASN A 47 -7.48 3.07 6.38
C ASN A 47 -6.18 2.51 6.93
N ASN A 48 -6.25 1.43 7.72
CA ASN A 48 -5.07 0.69 8.15
C ASN A 48 -4.25 0.20 6.95
N LEU A 49 -4.91 -0.33 5.91
CA LEU A 49 -4.23 -0.74 4.69
C LEU A 49 -3.45 0.42 4.06
N LEU A 50 -4.07 1.61 3.93
CA LEU A 50 -3.40 2.80 3.39
C LEU A 50 -2.22 3.24 4.25
N LEU A 51 -2.40 3.28 5.58
CA LEU A 51 -1.36 3.68 6.54
C LEU A 51 -0.15 2.75 6.47
N VAL A 52 -0.36 1.43 6.53
CA VAL A 52 0.72 0.45 6.42
C VAL A 52 1.41 0.55 5.07
N PHE A 53 0.64 0.67 3.98
CA PHE A 53 1.23 0.80 2.65
C PHE A 53 2.11 2.05 2.53
N GLU A 54 1.64 3.20 3.02
CA GLU A 54 2.40 4.46 2.98
C GLU A 54 3.63 4.44 3.89
N ASP A 55 3.55 3.82 5.07
CA ASP A 55 4.69 3.66 5.99
C ASP A 55 5.86 2.91 5.34
N TYR A 56 5.57 1.83 4.60
CA TYR A 56 6.60 1.02 3.94
C TYR A 56 6.99 1.52 2.55
N PHE A 57 6.07 2.12 1.78
CA PHE A 57 6.27 2.42 0.36
C PHE A 57 6.11 3.91 0.00
N GLY A 58 5.88 4.80 0.96
CA GLY A 58 5.75 6.25 0.72
C GLY A 58 7.00 6.89 0.09
N ASN A 59 8.18 6.27 0.25
CA ASN A 59 9.41 6.71 -0.41
C ASN A 59 9.49 6.27 -1.89
N VAL A 60 8.67 5.31 -2.31
CA VAL A 60 8.65 4.74 -3.67
C VAL A 60 7.45 5.29 -4.46
N CYS A 61 6.30 5.43 -3.80
CA CYS A 61 5.05 5.87 -4.41
C CYS A 61 4.25 6.83 -3.54
N GLU A 62 3.43 7.65 -4.19
CA GLU A 62 2.51 8.60 -3.60
C GLU A 62 1.07 8.12 -3.80
N LEU A 63 0.27 8.10 -2.73
CA LEU A 63 -1.16 7.86 -2.79
C LEU A 63 -1.90 9.18 -3.00
N ILE A 64 -2.63 9.31 -4.12
CA ILE A 64 -3.39 10.52 -4.46
C ILE A 64 -4.90 10.26 -4.36
N ASN A 65 -5.68 11.35 -4.22
CA ASN A 65 -7.12 11.29 -4.03
C ASN A 65 -7.56 10.45 -2.82
N LYS A 66 -6.78 10.47 -1.74
CA LYS A 66 -7.14 9.82 -0.47
C LYS A 66 -8.56 10.18 -0.05
N PRO A 67 -9.34 9.22 0.48
CA PRO A 67 -10.59 9.55 1.13
C PRO A 67 -10.28 10.63 2.17
N LYS A 68 -11.01 11.75 2.14
CA LYS A 68 -10.83 12.81 3.14
C LYS A 68 -10.96 12.13 4.51
N GLU A 69 -9.93 12.24 5.35
CA GLU A 69 -10.11 12.00 6.77
C GLU A 69 -11.28 12.88 7.19
N ILE A 70 -12.36 12.23 7.65
CA ILE A 70 -13.50 12.94 8.19
C ILE A 70 -12.99 13.45 9.53
N GLU A 71 -12.57 14.73 9.59
CA GLU A 71 -12.30 15.45 10.84
C GLU A 71 -13.53 15.40 11.77
#